data_AF-A0AAW0LUW7-F1
#
_entry.id   AF-A0AAW0LUW7-F1
#
_cell.length_a   1.000
_cell.length_b   1.000
_cell.length_c   1.000
_cell.angle_alpha   90.00
_cell.angle_beta   90.00
_cell.angle_gamma   90.00
#
_symmetry.space_group_name_H-M   'P 1'
#
loop_
_entity.id
_entity.type
_entity.pdbx_description
1 polymer ?
#
loop_
_entity_poly.entity_id
_entity_poly.type
_entity_poly.pdbx_seq_one_letter_code
_entity_poly.pdbx_strand_id
1 'polypeptide(L)'
;MYGRNEDFWGYEYQKHGSCVDPFYSNQLTYFATALRVATSIDLYSILQAAGILCGNPTTVGAVRTAIHASTGFWPTVQCNRNITGTLQLFQIYLCFNKITNVPMDCPVAAVRTT
;
A
#
# COMPACT_ATOMS: atom_id res chain seq x y z
N MET A 1 -5.35 -10.76 11.25
CA MET A 1 -5.25 -11.86 10.26
C MET A 1 -5.32 -13.16 11.04
N TYR A 2 -6.43 -13.90 10.96
CA TYR A 2 -6.56 -15.21 11.58
C TYR A 2 -6.59 -16.25 10.45
N GLY A 3 -5.86 -17.35 10.58
CA GLY A 3 -5.73 -18.39 9.54
C GLY A 3 -4.27 -18.76 9.25
N ARG A 4 -4.07 -19.74 8.35
CA ARG A 4 -2.73 -20.09 7.87
C ARG A 4 -2.27 -19.07 6.84
N ASN A 5 -1.01 -18.67 6.91
CA ASN A 5 -0.45 -17.66 6.02
C ASN A 5 -0.47 -18.11 4.55
N GLU A 6 -0.32 -19.41 4.32
CA GLU A 6 -0.32 -20.03 3.00
C GLU A 6 -1.66 -19.87 2.28
N ASP A 7 -2.78 -19.89 3.01
CA ASP A 7 -4.12 -19.70 2.43
C ASP A 7 -4.25 -18.25 1.91
N PHE A 8 -3.75 -17.27 2.66
CA PHE A 8 -3.71 -15.86 2.23
C PHE A 8 -2.76 -15.66 1.04
N TRP A 9 -1.53 -16.18 1.11
CA TRP A 9 -0.56 -16.05 0.02
C TRP A 9 -1.03 -16.73 -1.27
N GLY A 10 -1.63 -17.92 -1.15
CA GLY A 10 -2.21 -18.62 -2.30
C GLY A 10 -3.31 -17.81 -2.98
N TYR A 11 -4.21 -17.22 -2.20
CA TYR A 11 -5.26 -16.34 -2.70
C TYR A 11 -4.69 -15.11 -3.42
N GLU A 12 -3.75 -14.41 -2.80
CA GLU A 12 -3.13 -13.20 -3.36
C GLU A 12 -2.38 -13.50 -4.66
N TYR A 13 -1.66 -14.63 -4.73
CA TYR A 13 -1.00 -15.03 -5.97
C TYR A 13 -2.02 -15.37 -7.07
N GLN A 14 -3.03 -16.18 -6.77
CA GLN A 14 -4.02 -16.57 -7.78
C GLN A 14 -4.78 -15.37 -8.33
N LYS A 15 -5.16 -14.43 -7.46
CA LYS A 15 -5.96 -13.26 -7.81
C LYS A 15 -5.17 -12.10 -8.41
N HIS A 16 -3.94 -11.87 -7.95
CA HIS A 16 -3.15 -10.70 -8.31
C HIS A 16 -1.80 -11.06 -8.95
N GLY A 17 -1.07 -12.02 -8.38
CA GLY A 17 0.24 -12.45 -8.89
C GLY A 17 0.20 -13.15 -10.25
N SER A 18 -0.92 -13.75 -10.64
CA SER A 18 -1.09 -14.40 -11.94
C SER A 18 -1.22 -13.42 -13.11
N CYS A 19 -1.58 -12.16 -12.85
CA CYS A 19 -1.85 -11.15 -13.88
C CYS A 19 -0.62 -10.33 -14.32
N VAL A 20 0.54 -10.60 -13.74
CA VAL A 20 1.76 -9.75 -13.88
C VAL A 20 2.87 -10.41 -14.69
N ASP A 21 2.56 -11.53 -15.36
CA ASP A 21 3.40 -12.09 -16.42
C ASP A 21 3.45 -11.12 -17.64
N PRO A 22 4.61 -10.89 -18.29
CA PRO A 22 5.92 -11.51 -18.06
C PRO A 22 6.83 -10.81 -17.05
N PHE A 23 6.37 -9.77 -16.35
CA PHE A 23 7.21 -8.98 -15.45
C PHE A 23 7.63 -9.77 -14.19
N TYR A 24 6.70 -10.55 -13.63
CA TYR A 24 6.95 -11.49 -12.53
C TYR A 24 6.42 -12.87 -12.93
N SER A 25 7.25 -13.64 -13.63
CA SER A 25 6.82 -14.84 -14.36
C SER A 25 6.48 -16.05 -13.49
N ASN A 26 6.67 -15.98 -12.18
CA ASN A 26 6.34 -17.08 -11.25
C ASN A 26 6.13 -16.59 -9.81
N GLN A 27 5.59 -17.47 -8.96
CA GLN A 27 5.36 -17.23 -7.53
C GLN A 27 6.58 -16.67 -6.80
N LEU A 28 7.76 -17.26 -7.04
CA LEU A 28 8.99 -16.86 -6.36
C LEU A 28 9.36 -15.41 -6.68
N THR A 29 9.37 -15.04 -7.97
CA THR A 29 9.69 -13.67 -8.41
C THR A 29 8.65 -12.65 -7.95
N TYR A 30 7.38 -13.02 -7.92
CA TYR A 30 6.29 -12.19 -7.38
C TYR A 30 6.49 -11.89 -5.90
N PHE A 31 6.63 -12.91 -5.05
CA PHE A 31 6.78 -12.72 -3.61
C PHE A 31 8.12 -12.11 -3.20
N ALA A 32 9.21 -12.45 -3.89
CA ALA A 32 10.51 -11.81 -3.67
C ALA A 32 10.46 -10.30 -3.99
N THR A 33 9.76 -9.93 -5.07
CA THR A 33 9.55 -8.52 -5.42
C THR A 33 8.65 -7.83 -4.40
N ALA A 34 7.53 -8.45 -4.01
CA ALA A 34 6.61 -7.92 -2.99
C ALA A 34 7.33 -7.64 -1.66
N LEU A 35 8.18 -8.56 -1.19
CA LEU A 35 8.97 -8.39 0.02
C LEU A 35 9.97 -7.23 -0.11
N ARG A 36 10.68 -7.14 -1.24
CA ARG A 36 11.63 -6.05 -1.50
C ARG A 36 10.95 -4.68 -1.50
N VAL A 37 9.79 -4.54 -2.13
CA VAL A 37 9.08 -3.25 -2.16
C VAL A 37 8.41 -2.92 -0.83
N ALA A 38 7.92 -3.92 -0.09
CA ALA A 38 7.31 -3.71 1.22
C ALA A 38 8.32 -3.23 2.28
N THR A 39 9.60 -3.55 2.10
CA THR A 39 10.68 -3.20 3.04
C THR A 39 11.50 -1.99 2.62
N SER A 40 11.25 -1.42 1.44
CA SER A 40 12.05 -0.29 0.93
C SER A 40 11.66 1.06 1.52
N ILE A 41 10.44 1.19 2.08
CA ILE A 41 9.90 2.44 2.61
C ILE A 41 9.25 2.17 3.97
N ASP A 42 9.84 2.72 5.02
CA ASP A 42 9.31 2.63 6.37
C ASP A 42 8.20 3.67 6.59
N LEU A 43 6.97 3.29 6.23
CA LEU A 43 5.78 4.13 6.41
C LEU A 43 5.54 4.51 7.89
N TYR A 44 5.89 3.62 8.83
CA TYR A 44 5.65 3.90 10.25
C TYR A 44 6.54 5.05 10.72
N SER A 45 7.83 4.96 10.45
CA SER A 45 8.80 6.02 10.80
C SER A 45 8.46 7.35 10.13
N ILE A 46 8.05 7.33 8.86
CA ILE A 46 7.65 8.54 8.13
C ILE A 46 6.44 9.22 8.80
N LEU A 47 5.39 8.44 9.12
CA LEU A 47 4.19 8.99 9.75
C LEU A 47 4.49 9.47 11.18
N GLN A 48 5.29 8.73 11.93
CA GLN A 48 5.71 9.12 13.28
C GLN A 48 6.49 10.44 13.28
N ALA A 49 7.46 10.60 12.36
CA ALA A 49 8.23 11.82 12.22
C ALA A 49 7.37 13.05 11.85
N ALA A 50 6.25 12.82 11.16
CA ALA A 50 5.25 13.84 10.86
C ALA A 50 4.22 14.08 11.99
N GLY A 51 4.37 13.42 13.15
CA GLY A 51 3.43 13.53 14.28
C GLY A 51 2.11 12.78 14.08
N ILE A 52 2.01 11.93 13.04
CA ILE A 52 0.83 11.12 12.76
C ILE A 52 0.96 9.80 13.53
N LEU A 53 0.36 9.77 14.72
CA LEU A 53 0.42 8.66 15.66
C LEU A 53 -0.87 7.86 15.67
N CYS A 54 -0.78 6.55 15.92
CA CYS A 54 -1.93 5.68 16.12
C CYS A 54 -2.83 6.22 17.25
N GLY A 55 -4.14 6.28 17.00
CA GLY A 55 -5.14 6.76 17.97
C GLY A 55 -5.45 8.26 17.87
N ASN A 56 -4.59 9.06 17.23
CA ASN A 56 -4.86 10.47 17.01
C ASN A 56 -5.61 10.71 15.69
N PRO A 57 -6.59 11.63 15.66
CA PRO A 57 -7.23 12.03 14.41
C PRO A 57 -6.21 12.61 13.42
N THR A 58 -6.34 12.26 12.15
CA THR A 58 -5.55 12.83 11.06
C THR A 58 -6.40 12.94 9.80
N THR A 59 -5.94 13.73 8.83
CA THR A 59 -6.61 13.85 7.53
C THR A 59 -5.90 12.99 6.48
N VAL A 60 -6.64 12.55 5.47
CA VAL A 60 -6.06 11.88 4.29
C VAL A 60 -4.98 12.77 3.64
N GLY A 61 -5.21 14.08 3.58
CA GLY A 61 -4.25 15.04 3.06
C GLY A 61 -2.93 15.05 3.86
N ALA A 62 -3.00 15.08 5.18
CA ALA A 62 -1.82 15.05 6.04
C ALA A 62 -0.99 13.77 5.85
N VAL A 63 -1.65 12.60 5.79
CA VAL A 63 -0.98 11.32 5.52
C VAL A 63 -0.29 11.33 4.15
N ARG A 64 -0.99 11.79 3.10
CA ARG A 64 -0.42 11.87 1.75
C ARG A 64 0.77 12.82 1.68
N THR A 65 0.66 14.00 2.29
CA THR A 65 1.73 15.00 2.31
C THR A 65 2.94 14.53 3.10
N ALA A 66 2.75 13.88 4.26
CA ALA A 66 3.86 13.35 5.05
C ALA A 66 4.68 12.31 4.27
N ILE A 67 3.99 11.39 3.57
CA ILE A 67 4.65 10.39 2.73
C ILE A 67 5.35 11.06 1.55
N HIS A 68 4.66 11.94 0.82
CA HIS A 68 5.26 12.65 -0.32
C HIS A 68 6.50 13.47 0.07
N ALA A 69 6.47 14.16 1.22
CA ALA A 69 7.60 14.95 1.69
C ALA A 69 8.84 14.08 1.98
N SER A 70 8.65 12.83 2.43
CA SER A 70 9.77 11.92 2.71
C SER A 70 10.22 11.11 1.49
N THR A 71 9.33 10.83 0.54
CA THR A 71 9.60 9.86 -0.54
C THR A 71 9.64 10.47 -1.94
N GLY A 72 9.10 11.68 -2.12
CA GLY A 72 9.04 12.38 -3.41
C GLY A 72 7.90 11.95 -4.33
N PHE A 73 7.06 10.98 -3.95
CA PHE A 73 5.92 10.52 -4.76
C PHE A 73 4.62 10.43 -3.94
N TRP A 74 3.50 10.49 -4.64
CA TRP A 74 2.16 10.52 -4.03
C TRP A 74 1.59 9.13 -3.80
N PRO A 75 1.22 8.78 -2.55
CA PRO A 75 0.49 7.54 -2.28
C PRO A 75 -1.01 7.69 -2.50
N THR A 76 -1.70 6.56 -2.57
CA THR A 76 -3.17 6.48 -2.40
C THR A 76 -3.49 6.01 -0.99
N VAL A 77 -4.43 6.69 -0.34
CA VAL A 77 -4.85 6.37 1.03
C VAL A 77 -6.30 5.91 1.01
N GLN A 78 -6.55 4.74 1.57
CA GLN A 78 -7.89 4.18 1.73
C GLN A 78 -8.26 4.13 3.21
N CYS A 79 -9.47 4.60 3.49
CA CYS A 79 -10.08 4.50 4.80
C CYS A 79 -11.16 3.42 4.80
N ASN A 80 -11.44 2.85 5.98
CA ASN A 80 -12.64 2.07 6.24
C ASN A 80 -13.35 2.59 7.50
N ARG A 81 -14.50 2.01 7.84
CA ARG A 81 -15.15 2.24 9.13
C ARG A 81 -14.92 1.04 10.03
N ASN A 82 -14.57 1.29 11.28
CA ASN A 82 -14.47 0.23 12.29
C ASN A 82 -15.86 -0.22 12.77
N ILE A 83 -15.92 -1.17 13.71
CA ILE A 83 -17.18 -1.73 14.24
C ILE A 83 -18.11 -0.68 14.88
N THR A 84 -17.56 0.45 15.35
CA THR A 84 -18.33 1.57 15.93
C THR A 84 -18.77 2.60 14.89
N GLY A 85 -18.47 2.37 13.61
CA GLY A 85 -18.72 3.31 12.52
C GLY A 85 -17.68 4.43 12.39
N THR A 86 -16.65 4.46 13.24
CA THR A 86 -15.59 5.47 13.20
C THR A 86 -14.72 5.27 11.96
N LEU A 87 -14.52 6.35 11.19
CA LEU A 87 -13.63 6.34 10.03
C LEU A 87 -12.18 6.20 10.51
N GLN A 88 -11.43 5.29 9.92
CA GLN A 88 -10.02 5.06 10.24
C GLN A 88 -9.20 4.83 8.97
N LEU A 89 -7.90 5.16 9.06
CA LEU A 89 -6.92 4.75 8.06
C LEU A 89 -6.90 3.22 7.98
N PHE A 90 -7.03 2.67 6.77
CA PHE A 90 -7.06 1.22 6.57
C PHE A 90 -5.87 0.74 5.75
N GLN A 91 -5.66 1.32 4.56
CA GLN A 91 -4.58 0.92 3.66
C GLN A 91 -3.89 2.14 3.05
N ILE A 92 -2.57 2.02 2.87
CA ILE A 92 -1.76 2.95 2.10
C ILE A 92 -1.20 2.16 0.92
N TYR A 93 -1.45 2.66 -0.29
CA TYR A 93 -0.91 2.10 -1.51
C TYR A 93 0.30 2.92 -1.96
N LEU A 94 1.41 2.22 -2.15
CA LEU A 94 2.63 2.73 -2.78
C LEU A 94 2.72 2.13 -4.18
N CYS A 95 2.98 2.97 -5.18
CA CYS A 95 2.97 2.54 -6.57
C CYS A 95 4.39 2.46 -7.12
N PHE A 96 4.63 1.42 -7.92
CA PHE A 96 5.93 1.12 -8.50
C PHE A 96 5.78 0.86 -9.99
N ASN A 97 6.77 1.29 -10.75
CA ASN A 97 6.85 0.92 -12.16
C ASN A 97 7.05 -0.60 -12.29
N LYS A 98 6.16 -1.28 -13.02
CA LYS A 98 6.17 -2.75 -13.16
C LYS A 98 7.42 -3.33 -13.83
N ILE A 99 8.21 -2.52 -14.53
CA ILE A 99 9.45 -2.94 -15.21
C ILE A 99 10.64 -2.64 -14.32
N THR A 100 10.80 -1.38 -13.91
CA THR A 100 12.01 -0.93 -13.19
C THR A 100 11.92 -1.12 -11.68
N ASN A 101 10.73 -1.39 -11.14
CA ASN A 101 10.45 -1.40 -9.69
C ASN A 101 10.80 -0.10 -8.98
N VAL A 102 10.94 1.01 -9.71
CA VAL A 102 11.17 2.34 -9.15
C VAL A 102 9.84 2.90 -8.63
N PRO A 103 9.82 3.50 -7.42
CA PRO A 103 8.63 4.17 -6.90
C PRO A 103 8.13 5.28 -7.84
N MET A 104 6.82 5.45 -7.92
CA MET A 104 6.17 6.48 -8.73
C MET A 104 4.89 6.98 -8.06
N ASP A 105 4.36 8.10 -8.53
CA ASP A 105 3.05 8.58 -8.12
C ASP A 105 1.99 7.53 -8.39
N CYS A 106 1.15 7.27 -7.39
CA CYS A 106 -0.02 6.44 -7.59
C CYS A 106 -0.99 7.12 -8.54
N PRO A 107 -1.57 6.40 -9.51
CA PRO A 107 -2.63 6.93 -10.35
C PRO A 107 -3.75 7.48 -9.48
N VAL A 108 -4.25 8.68 -9.82
CA VAL A 108 -5.47 9.20 -9.19
C VAL A 108 -6.55 8.18 -9.46
N ALA A 109 -7.12 7.60 -8.41
CA ALA A 109 -8.23 6.67 -8.56
C ALA A 109 -9.28 7.39 -9.40
N ALA A 110 -9.65 6.80 -10.56
CA ALA A 110 -10.72 7.33 -11.38
C ALA A 110 -11.91 7.52 -10.45
N VAL A 111 -12.34 8.77 -10.24
CA VAL A 111 -13.49 9.10 -9.41
C VAL A 111 -14.64 8.29 -9.99
N ARG A 112 -15.09 7.24 -9.28
CA ARG A 112 -16.35 6.61 -9.61
C ARG A 112 -17.42 7.61 -9.19
N THR A 113 -17.78 8.50 -10.12
CA THR A 113 -19.01 9.27 -10.05
C THR A 113 -20.17 8.29 -10.25
N THR A 114 -20.67 7.74 -9.15
CA THR A 114 -22.00 7.12 -9.07
C THR A 114 -22.61 7.50 -7.75
#